data_AF-A0A5C6XDP6-F1
#
_entry.id   AF-A0A5C6XDP6-F1
#
_cell.length_a   1.000
_cell.length_b   1.000
_cell.length_c   1.000
_cell.angle_alpha   90.00
_cell.angle_beta   90.00
_cell.angle_gamma   90.00
#
_symmetry.space_group_name_H-M   'P 1'
#
loop_
_entity.id
_entity.type
_entity.pdbx_description
1 polymer ?
#
loop_
_entity_poly.entity_id
_entity_poly.type
_entity_poly.pdbx_seq_one_letter_code
_entity_poly.pdbx_strand_id
1 'polypeptide(L)'
;MRPGSELMRRTALGAFALLMAMMMAMGQAAAQPGEVVDAVVFELEGAGVEPLLLSNLSAVLRNQALQVGSFRVVNATPLQREETAVVLGCEPAQRACLEQMAEFNNAQVLISGDVRRRNGALVVSVAFFDRLNDAPAIEVQRELQGSDPVLAFRREVESIFGELAARMTTQLEVRAPQPGDAIRIDGVVVGHGQITRQGLPEGRYRVEVERAGARPYVEEVALGVGEPVVIEVSAPAPQAASAEPAPDVSGSAVRSQRDVITPADEARSERGVASLAPPIAPRKRSRLGAYSSLGVGAVALGGAAAMVVLMRGIEEDIATENAAGTMTPSRYDELVGRGESYEMAQWVLLGVGIGASTLGVGWLIVSSARGDDDPALALGVGPGSVALRGRF
;
A
#
# COMPACT_ATOMS: atom_id res chain seq x y z
N MET A 1 1.44 -12.74 -63.43
CA MET A 1 1.85 -13.31 -62.13
C MET A 1 2.79 -12.32 -61.46
N ARG A 2 2.37 -11.67 -60.36
CA ARG A 2 3.16 -10.62 -59.67
C ARG A 2 3.76 -11.22 -58.39
N PRO A 3 5.09 -11.36 -58.28
CA PRO A 3 5.75 -11.80 -57.06
C PRO A 3 6.03 -10.56 -56.21
N GLY A 4 5.33 -10.41 -55.09
CA GLY A 4 5.56 -9.24 -54.23
C GLY A 4 4.78 -9.21 -52.91
N SER A 5 3.77 -10.06 -52.74
CA SER A 5 2.92 -10.05 -51.55
C SER A 5 3.41 -10.87 -50.36
N GLU A 6 4.40 -11.76 -50.53
CA GLU A 6 4.82 -12.65 -49.44
C GLU A 6 5.85 -12.03 -48.48
N LEU A 7 6.68 -11.10 -48.95
CA LEU A 7 7.72 -10.51 -48.10
C LEU A 7 7.14 -9.57 -47.03
N MET A 8 5.98 -8.95 -47.30
CA MET A 8 5.34 -8.00 -46.39
C MET A 8 4.54 -8.67 -45.26
N ARG A 9 4.15 -9.94 -45.42
CA ARG A 9 3.40 -10.70 -44.39
C ARG A 9 4.32 -11.27 -43.29
N ARG A 10 5.59 -11.55 -43.59
CA ARG A 10 6.53 -12.13 -42.61
C ARG A 10 7.11 -11.11 -41.64
N THR A 11 7.23 -9.84 -42.03
CA THR A 11 7.70 -8.78 -41.13
C THR A 11 6.63 -8.32 -40.13
N ALA A 12 5.35 -8.37 -40.50
CA ALA A 12 4.25 -8.00 -39.60
C ALA A 12 4.04 -9.00 -38.45
N LEU A 13 4.29 -10.30 -38.67
CA LEU A 13 4.15 -11.34 -37.64
C LEU A 13 5.28 -11.33 -36.61
N GLY A 14 6.51 -10.93 -36.99
CA GLY A 14 7.64 -10.83 -36.07
C GLY A 14 7.52 -9.69 -35.07
N ALA A 15 6.97 -8.55 -35.49
CA ALA A 15 6.77 -7.39 -34.61
C ALA A 15 5.71 -7.65 -33.52
N PHE A 16 4.68 -8.45 -33.83
CA PHE A 16 3.60 -8.74 -32.88
C PHE A 16 4.04 -9.72 -31.77
N ALA A 17 4.91 -10.69 -32.09
CA ALA A 17 5.47 -11.61 -31.10
C ALA A 17 6.42 -10.91 -30.13
N LEU A 18 7.20 -9.93 -30.59
CA LEU A 18 8.11 -9.16 -29.74
C LEU A 18 7.34 -8.21 -28.79
N LEU A 19 6.20 -7.66 -29.24
CA LEU A 19 5.35 -6.80 -28.42
C LEU A 19 4.59 -7.59 -27.32
N MET A 20 4.16 -8.82 -27.63
CA MET A 20 3.55 -9.73 -26.63
C MET A 20 4.56 -10.22 -25.58
N ALA A 21 5.83 -10.43 -25.96
CA ALA A 21 6.88 -10.81 -25.02
C ALA A 21 7.25 -9.68 -24.04
N MET A 22 7.20 -8.41 -24.48
CA MET A 22 7.43 -7.26 -23.58
C MET A 22 6.29 -7.02 -22.57
N MET A 23 5.03 -7.39 -22.90
CA MET A 23 3.92 -7.21 -21.96
C MET A 23 3.87 -8.26 -20.84
N MET A 24 4.49 -9.44 -21.00
CA MET A 24 4.53 -10.45 -19.95
C MET A 24 5.67 -10.26 -18.93
N ALA A 25 6.70 -9.45 -19.25
CA ALA A 25 7.82 -9.19 -18.33
C ALA A 25 7.54 -8.04 -17.34
N MET A 26 6.45 -7.29 -17.51
CA MET A 26 5.96 -6.33 -16.52
C MET A 26 4.97 -7.00 -15.57
N GLY A 27 5.39 -8.12 -14.97
CA GLY A 27 4.78 -8.59 -13.73
C GLY A 27 5.06 -7.53 -12.68
N GLN A 28 4.16 -6.56 -12.59
CA GLN A 28 4.24 -5.49 -11.60
C GLN A 28 4.28 -6.17 -10.23
N ALA A 29 5.42 -6.05 -9.55
CA ALA A 29 5.45 -6.05 -8.11
C ALA A 29 4.63 -4.83 -7.68
N ALA A 30 3.30 -4.96 -7.75
CA ALA A 30 2.39 -4.01 -7.16
C ALA A 30 2.68 -4.12 -5.67
N ALA A 31 3.39 -3.13 -5.13
CA ALA A 31 3.51 -2.94 -3.71
C ALA A 31 2.09 -3.04 -3.15
N GLN A 32 1.82 -4.09 -2.38
CA GLN A 32 0.53 -4.24 -1.75
C GLN A 32 0.33 -2.96 -0.94
N PRO A 33 -0.81 -2.27 -1.10
CA PRO A 33 -1.08 -1.05 -0.36
C PRO A 33 -0.86 -1.37 1.11
N GLY A 34 0.05 -0.63 1.77
CA GLY A 34 0.36 -0.85 3.18
C GLY A 34 -0.94 -0.92 3.97
N GLU A 35 -1.06 -1.94 4.81
CA GLU A 35 -2.27 -2.16 5.59
C GLU A 35 -2.51 -0.93 6.48
N VAL A 36 -3.60 -0.22 6.20
CA VAL A 36 -3.95 0.98 6.95
C VAL A 36 -4.66 0.54 8.22
N VAL A 37 -4.08 0.89 9.36
CA VAL A 37 -4.56 0.49 10.69
C VAL A 37 -5.66 1.43 11.17
N ASP A 38 -6.81 0.90 11.57
CA ASP A 38 -7.90 1.69 12.16
C ASP A 38 -7.52 2.20 13.55
N ALA A 39 -7.50 3.52 13.73
CA ALA A 39 -7.09 4.18 14.95
C ALA A 39 -8.19 5.08 15.52
N VAL A 40 -8.33 5.12 16.85
CA VAL A 40 -9.13 6.12 17.56
C VAL A 40 -8.20 7.07 18.29
N VAL A 41 -8.45 8.37 18.11
CA VAL A 41 -7.74 9.41 18.87
C VAL A 41 -8.70 10.02 19.88
N PHE A 42 -8.45 9.73 21.16
CA PHE A 42 -9.16 10.36 22.27
C PHE A 42 -8.70 11.81 22.46
N GLU A 43 -9.56 12.65 23.03
CA GLU A 43 -9.16 13.97 23.49
C GLU A 43 -8.09 13.87 24.58
N LEU A 44 -7.19 14.85 24.61
CA LEU A 44 -6.21 14.99 25.66
C LEU A 44 -6.89 15.39 26.96
N GLU A 45 -6.64 14.61 28.00
CA GLU A 45 -7.09 14.88 29.37
C GLU A 45 -6.03 15.76 30.08
N GLY A 46 -6.40 16.47 31.14
CA GLY A 46 -5.40 17.26 31.87
C GLY A 46 -5.94 18.06 33.04
N ALA A 47 -5.48 17.73 34.24
CA ALA A 47 -5.83 18.48 35.45
C ALA A 47 -5.07 19.81 35.52
N GLY A 48 -5.81 20.92 35.66
CA GLY A 48 -5.23 22.27 35.81
C GLY A 48 -4.69 22.88 34.52
N VAL A 49 -5.14 22.37 33.36
CA VAL A 49 -4.88 22.94 32.03
C VAL A 49 -6.16 23.58 31.51
N GLU A 50 -6.05 24.70 30.81
CA GLU A 50 -7.20 25.39 30.25
C GLU A 50 -7.91 24.51 29.19
N PRO A 51 -9.25 24.37 29.23
CA PRO A 51 -9.97 23.50 28.29
C PRO A 51 -9.75 23.84 26.81
N LEU A 52 -9.65 25.14 26.48
CA LEU A 52 -9.38 25.60 25.12
C LEU A 52 -8.00 25.14 24.63
N LEU A 53 -7.00 25.16 25.52
CA LEU A 53 -5.67 24.64 25.19
C LEU A 53 -5.72 23.12 24.96
N LEU A 54 -6.39 22.36 25.84
CA LEU A 54 -6.55 20.91 25.65
C LEU A 54 -7.24 20.56 24.33
N SER A 55 -8.27 21.30 23.94
CA SER A 55 -8.94 21.11 22.64
C SER A 55 -7.99 21.37 21.46
N ASN A 56 -7.21 22.46 21.50
CA ASN A 56 -6.23 22.77 20.46
C ASN A 56 -5.13 21.70 20.35
N LEU A 57 -4.61 21.23 21.49
CA LEU A 57 -3.62 20.16 21.52
C LEU A 57 -4.23 18.84 21.00
N SER A 58 -5.47 18.51 21.37
CA SER A 58 -6.18 17.32 20.87
C SER A 58 -6.36 17.35 19.35
N ALA A 59 -6.69 18.53 18.80
CA ALA A 59 -6.79 18.73 17.35
C ALA A 59 -5.43 18.51 16.65
N VAL A 60 -4.33 18.98 17.25
CA VAL A 60 -2.97 18.72 16.74
C VAL A 60 -2.65 17.23 16.76
N LEU A 61 -2.93 16.52 17.86
CA LEU A 61 -2.70 15.08 17.97
C LEU A 61 -3.47 14.30 16.90
N ARG A 62 -4.76 14.62 16.73
CA ARG A 62 -5.62 14.00 15.70
C ARG A 62 -5.14 14.29 14.29
N ASN A 63 -4.78 15.53 14.00
CA ASN A 63 -4.28 15.91 12.69
C ASN A 63 -2.96 15.21 12.37
N GLN A 64 -2.06 15.06 13.36
CA GLN A 64 -0.84 14.29 13.15
C GLN A 64 -1.15 12.81 12.88
N ALA A 65 -2.05 12.20 13.65
CA ALA A 65 -2.45 10.81 13.44
C ALA A 65 -3.01 10.58 12.02
N LEU A 66 -3.77 11.55 11.47
CA LEU A 66 -4.28 11.51 10.09
C LEU A 66 -3.19 11.65 9.03
N GLN A 67 -2.07 12.32 9.34
CA GLN A 67 -0.95 12.53 8.42
C GLN A 67 -0.01 11.33 8.38
N VAL A 68 0.05 10.53 9.44
CA VAL A 68 0.83 9.29 9.44
C VAL A 68 0.08 8.27 8.59
N GLY A 69 0.58 8.00 7.38
CA GLY A 69 -0.07 7.13 6.40
C GLY A 69 -0.34 5.68 6.82
N SER A 70 0.13 5.26 8.00
CA SER A 70 -0.19 3.96 8.61
C SER A 70 -1.53 3.93 9.34
N PHE A 71 -2.16 5.08 9.61
CA PHE A 71 -3.40 5.14 10.39
C PHE A 71 -4.58 5.67 9.57
N ARG A 72 -5.76 5.09 9.81
CA ARG A 72 -7.06 5.64 9.45
C ARG A 72 -7.80 5.99 10.73
N VAL A 73 -7.90 7.29 11.02
CA VAL A 73 -8.62 7.75 12.21
C VAL A 73 -10.13 7.55 12.00
N VAL A 74 -10.75 6.66 12.77
CA VAL A 74 -12.16 6.24 12.55
C VAL A 74 -13.18 7.14 13.25
N ASN A 75 -12.79 7.89 14.29
CA ASN A 75 -13.71 8.71 15.06
C ASN A 75 -13.87 10.13 14.48
N ALA A 76 -15.04 10.40 13.89
CA ALA A 76 -15.37 11.73 13.36
C ALA A 76 -15.56 12.77 14.47
N THR A 77 -16.13 12.37 15.61
CA THR A 77 -16.32 13.25 16.77
C THR A 77 -15.18 13.10 17.77
N PRO A 78 -14.90 14.15 18.57
CA PRO A 78 -14.07 14.01 19.76
C PRO A 78 -14.68 12.99 20.72
N LEU A 79 -13.84 12.13 21.28
CA LEU A 79 -14.22 11.11 22.26
C LEU A 79 -13.32 11.30 23.48
N GLN A 80 -13.91 11.34 24.67
CA GLN A 80 -13.16 11.30 25.92
C GLN A 80 -13.03 9.86 26.39
N ARG A 81 -11.82 9.49 26.84
CA ARG A 81 -11.53 8.12 27.24
C ARG A 81 -12.29 7.78 28.53
N GLU A 82 -12.33 8.71 29.47
CA GLU A 82 -13.09 8.60 30.73
C GLU A 82 -14.60 8.39 30.50
N GLU A 83 -15.22 9.17 29.61
CA GLU A 83 -16.63 9.01 29.26
C GLU A 83 -16.92 7.63 28.63
N THR A 84 -16.05 7.21 27.71
CA THR A 84 -16.14 5.88 27.08
C THR A 84 -16.00 4.77 28.13
N ALA A 85 -15.11 4.93 29.11
CA ALA A 85 -14.91 3.97 30.19
C ALA A 85 -16.14 3.84 31.09
N VAL A 86 -16.78 4.97 31.41
CA VAL A 86 -18.01 5.01 32.20
C VAL A 86 -19.15 4.29 31.48
N VAL A 87 -19.28 4.48 30.16
CA VAL A 87 -20.28 3.77 29.33
C VAL A 87 -20.04 2.25 29.34
N LEU A 88 -18.78 1.83 29.30
CA LEU A 88 -18.39 0.41 29.33
C LEU A 88 -18.38 -0.19 30.75
N GLY A 89 -18.45 0.64 31.80
CA GLY A 89 -18.39 0.21 33.19
C GLY A 89 -17.03 -0.35 33.60
N CYS A 90 -15.94 0.17 33.04
CA CYS A 90 -14.57 -0.30 33.30
C CYS A 90 -13.60 0.82 33.68
N GLU A 91 -12.44 0.45 34.24
CA GLU A 91 -11.40 1.39 34.64
C GLU A 91 -10.53 1.78 33.42
N PRO A 92 -10.42 3.07 33.05
CA PRO A 92 -9.86 3.52 31.77
C PRO A 92 -8.37 3.19 31.54
N ALA A 93 -7.64 2.83 32.60
CA ALA A 93 -6.22 2.43 32.52
C ALA A 93 -6.01 0.91 32.44
N GLN A 94 -7.04 0.10 32.69
CA GLN A 94 -6.92 -1.35 32.63
C GLN A 94 -6.90 -1.84 31.18
N ARG A 95 -5.98 -2.76 30.86
CA ARG A 95 -5.87 -3.38 29.52
C ARG A 95 -7.22 -3.89 29.01
N ALA A 96 -7.95 -4.64 29.83
CA ALA A 96 -9.26 -5.18 29.47
C ALA A 96 -10.27 -4.08 29.07
N CYS A 97 -10.20 -2.90 29.71
CA CYS A 97 -11.04 -1.76 29.36
C CYS A 97 -10.63 -1.14 28.01
N LEU A 98 -9.31 -1.01 27.77
CA LEU A 98 -8.78 -0.54 26.48
C LEU A 98 -9.15 -1.49 25.33
N GLU A 99 -9.11 -2.80 25.55
CA GLU A 99 -9.56 -3.79 24.56
C GLU A 99 -11.04 -3.63 24.22
N GLN A 100 -11.90 -3.44 25.24
CA GLN A 100 -13.33 -3.18 25.05
C GLN A 100 -13.58 -1.85 24.34
N MET A 101 -12.82 -0.78 24.65
CA MET A 101 -12.91 0.51 23.96
C MET A 101 -12.52 0.38 22.48
N ALA A 102 -11.45 -0.37 22.20
CA ALA A 102 -11.00 -0.62 20.84
C ALA A 102 -12.05 -1.40 20.03
N GLU A 103 -12.62 -2.46 20.63
CA GLU A 103 -13.71 -3.22 20.03
C GLU A 103 -14.98 -2.38 19.81
N PHE A 104 -15.40 -1.61 20.81
CA PHE A 104 -16.58 -0.72 20.73
C PHE A 104 -16.48 0.28 19.58
N ASN A 105 -15.28 0.80 19.33
CA ASN A 105 -15.01 1.76 18.25
C ASN A 105 -14.57 1.11 16.93
N ASN A 106 -14.53 -0.23 16.84
CA ASN A 106 -13.97 -0.98 15.72
C ASN A 106 -12.58 -0.47 15.30
N ALA A 107 -11.72 -0.24 16.28
CA ALA A 107 -10.36 0.24 16.10
C ALA A 107 -9.36 -0.85 16.52
N GLN A 108 -8.21 -0.86 15.87
CA GLN A 108 -7.07 -1.67 16.28
C GLN A 108 -6.18 -0.92 17.26
N VAL A 109 -5.97 0.39 17.01
CA VAL A 109 -5.10 1.23 17.83
C VAL A 109 -5.91 2.29 18.56
N LEU A 110 -5.62 2.48 19.85
CA LEU A 110 -6.11 3.59 20.65
C LEU A 110 -4.95 4.55 20.94
N ILE A 111 -5.16 5.82 20.64
CA ILE A 111 -4.22 6.91 20.92
C ILE A 111 -4.88 7.81 21.95
N SER A 112 -4.26 7.94 23.11
CA SER A 112 -4.73 8.80 24.21
C SER A 112 -3.59 9.66 24.71
N GLY A 113 -3.90 10.72 25.44
CA GLY A 113 -2.85 11.47 26.12
C GLY A 113 -3.36 12.30 27.27
N ASP A 114 -2.41 12.70 28.11
CA ASP A 114 -2.64 13.46 29.33
C ASP A 114 -1.65 14.63 29.40
N VAL A 115 -2.13 15.79 29.82
CA VAL A 115 -1.35 17.02 29.93
C VAL A 115 -1.35 17.47 31.38
N ARG A 116 -0.17 17.52 31.98
CA ARG A 116 0.02 17.98 33.37
C ARG A 116 0.93 19.18 33.43
N ARG A 117 0.72 20.05 34.42
CA ARG A 117 1.67 21.13 34.73
C ARG A 117 2.67 20.64 35.78
N ARG A 118 3.98 20.70 35.49
CA ARG A 118 5.08 20.36 36.39
C ARG A 118 6.09 21.50 36.41
N ASN A 119 6.32 22.10 37.58
CA ASN A 119 7.26 23.22 37.75
C ASN A 119 7.01 24.41 36.79
N GLY A 120 5.75 24.67 36.45
CA GLY A 120 5.36 25.73 35.52
C GLY A 120 5.40 25.34 34.04
N ALA A 121 6.07 24.24 33.68
CA ALA A 121 6.06 23.67 32.34
C ALA A 121 4.89 22.72 32.11
N LEU A 122 4.47 22.54 30.86
CA LEU A 122 3.49 21.54 30.46
C LEU A 122 4.23 20.26 30.09
N VAL A 123 3.85 19.15 30.69
CA VAL A 123 4.35 17.82 30.37
C VAL A 123 3.21 17.06 29.73
N VAL A 124 3.41 16.61 28.50
CA VAL A 124 2.43 15.80 27.78
C VAL A 124 2.89 14.35 27.77
N SER A 125 1.95 13.45 28.02
CA SER A 125 2.12 12.03 27.86
C SER A 125 1.17 11.55 26.76
N VAL A 126 1.67 10.80 25.79
CA VAL A 126 0.85 10.18 24.74
C VAL A 126 1.04 8.67 24.84
N ALA A 127 -0.07 7.94 24.94
CA ALA A 127 -0.10 6.50 25.06
C ALA A 127 -0.74 5.86 23.82
N PHE A 128 -0.09 4.81 23.33
CA PHE A 128 -0.51 4.01 22.17
C PHE A 128 -0.80 2.60 22.62
N PHE A 129 -2.05 2.17 22.46
CA PHE A 129 -2.48 0.81 22.77
C PHE A 129 -2.86 0.10 21.48
N ASP A 130 -2.22 -1.03 21.19
CA ASP A 130 -2.53 -1.90 20.06
C ASP A 130 -3.26 -3.14 20.58
N ARG A 131 -4.48 -3.35 20.10
CA ARG A 131 -5.33 -4.48 20.51
C ARG A 131 -4.76 -5.83 20.06
N LEU A 132 -4.03 -5.89 18.94
CA LEU A 132 -3.49 -7.16 18.42
C LEU A 132 -2.20 -7.59 19.13
N ASN A 133 -1.54 -6.66 19.81
CA ASN A 133 -0.29 -6.92 20.51
C ASN A 133 -0.55 -7.14 22.01
N ASP A 134 -0.01 -8.21 22.58
CA ASP A 134 -0.09 -8.46 24.03
C ASP A 134 0.84 -7.56 24.86
N ALA A 135 1.60 -6.69 24.18
CA ALA A 135 2.41 -5.65 24.83
C ALA A 135 1.54 -4.62 25.58
N PRO A 136 2.05 -4.06 26.69
CA PRO A 136 1.40 -2.92 27.35
C PRO A 136 1.39 -1.70 26.44
N ALA A 137 0.49 -0.74 26.73
CA ALA A 137 0.44 0.52 26.01
C ALA A 137 1.80 1.24 26.08
N ILE A 138 2.29 1.70 24.93
CA ILE A 138 3.54 2.44 24.84
C ILE A 138 3.25 3.88 25.19
N GLU A 139 3.80 4.35 26.31
CA GLU A 139 3.65 5.73 26.78
C GLU A 139 4.92 6.54 26.49
N VAL A 140 4.75 7.71 25.88
CA VAL A 140 5.84 8.63 25.56
C VAL A 140 5.56 9.98 26.22
N GLN A 141 6.45 10.38 27.12
CA GLN A 141 6.36 11.65 27.84
C GLN A 141 7.34 12.68 27.27
N ARG A 142 6.87 13.92 27.09
CA ARG A 142 7.66 15.07 26.63
C ARG A 142 7.31 16.33 27.43
N GLU A 143 8.31 17.14 27.72
CA GLU A 143 8.14 18.46 28.34
C GLU A 143 8.09 19.53 27.25
N LEU A 144 7.02 20.31 27.21
CA LEU A 144 6.85 21.36 26.20
C LEU A 144 7.69 22.58 26.56
N GLN A 145 8.63 22.92 25.70
CA GLN A 145 9.48 24.10 25.83
C GLN A 145 9.04 25.22 24.87
N GLY A 146 9.02 26.45 25.38
CA GLY A 146 8.75 27.66 24.57
C GLY A 146 7.54 28.46 25.05
N SER A 147 7.32 29.62 24.40
CA SER A 147 6.19 30.51 24.71
C SER A 147 4.87 30.07 24.07
N ASP A 148 4.93 29.28 22.99
CA ASP A 148 3.76 28.72 22.30
C ASP A 148 3.66 27.21 22.55
N PRO A 149 2.74 26.77 23.44
CA PRO A 149 2.59 25.36 23.77
C PRO A 149 2.05 24.52 22.60
N VAL A 150 1.28 25.11 21.68
CA VAL A 150 0.68 24.38 20.56
C VAL A 150 1.74 24.05 19.52
N LEU A 151 2.60 25.01 19.18
CA LEU A 151 3.71 24.78 18.26
C LEU A 151 4.75 23.82 18.85
N ALA A 152 5.06 23.97 20.14
CA ALA A 152 5.94 23.04 20.85
C ALA A 152 5.37 21.61 20.80
N PHE A 153 4.09 21.45 21.13
CA PHE A 153 3.43 20.16 21.10
C PHE A 153 3.42 19.54 19.70
N ARG A 154 3.16 20.31 18.64
CA ARG A 154 3.19 19.79 17.26
C ARG A 154 4.52 19.11 16.92
N ARG A 155 5.65 19.76 17.25
CA ARG A 155 6.99 19.21 17.00
C ARG A 155 7.26 17.94 17.80
N GLU A 156 6.88 17.94 19.08
CA GLU A 156 7.04 16.77 19.93
C GLU A 156 6.18 15.60 19.44
N VAL A 157 4.93 15.84 19.07
CA VAL A 157 4.02 14.82 18.55
C VAL A 157 4.52 14.26 17.21
N GLU A 158 5.01 15.10 16.31
CA GLU A 158 5.66 14.64 15.07
C GLU A 158 6.84 13.69 15.37
N SER A 159 7.69 14.02 16.34
CA SER A 159 8.76 13.14 16.80
C SER A 159 8.24 11.83 17.40
N ILE A 160 7.21 11.89 18.25
CA ILE A 160 6.60 10.70 18.88
C ILE A 160 6.07 9.75 17.79
N PHE A 161 5.30 10.28 16.84
CA PHE A 161 4.77 9.48 15.73
C PHE A 161 5.88 8.96 14.81
N GLY A 162 6.97 9.70 14.61
CA GLY A 162 8.14 9.22 13.87
C GLY A 162 8.82 8.04 14.58
N GLU A 163 9.04 8.14 15.90
CA GLU A 163 9.58 7.04 16.72
C GLU A 163 8.68 5.81 16.69
N LEU A 164 7.36 6.01 16.74
CA LEU A 164 6.39 4.93 16.68
C LEU A 164 6.31 4.32 15.30
N ALA A 165 6.27 5.11 14.23
CA ALA A 165 6.30 4.61 12.87
C ALA A 165 7.54 3.73 12.66
N ALA A 166 8.71 4.13 13.19
CA ALA A 166 9.91 3.30 13.13
C ALA A 166 9.74 1.97 13.87
N ARG A 167 9.13 1.96 15.07
CA ARG A 167 8.82 0.72 15.83
C ARG A 167 7.73 -0.11 15.19
N MET A 168 6.84 0.53 14.44
CA MET A 168 5.74 -0.11 13.71
C MET A 168 6.15 -0.58 12.31
N THR A 169 7.45 -0.54 11.99
CA THR A 169 7.95 -1.12 10.73
C THR A 169 8.52 -2.50 11.00
N THR A 170 8.38 -3.40 10.02
CA THR A 170 9.13 -4.65 10.04
C THR A 170 10.61 -4.34 9.79
N GLN A 171 11.50 -5.15 10.38
CA GLN A 171 12.93 -5.07 10.12
C GLN A 171 13.47 -6.46 9.82
N LEU A 172 14.10 -6.60 8.65
CA LEU A 172 14.80 -7.81 8.23
C LEU A 172 16.29 -7.50 8.07
N GLU A 173 17.12 -8.16 8.85
CA GLU A 173 18.58 -8.14 8.70
C GLU A 173 19.05 -9.50 8.17
N VAL A 174 19.80 -9.50 7.07
CA VAL A 174 20.39 -10.72 6.51
C VAL A 174 21.90 -10.55 6.50
N ARG A 175 22.60 -11.46 7.17
CA ARG A 175 24.06 -11.49 7.29
C ARG A 175 24.61 -12.67 6.49
N ALA A 176 25.10 -12.40 5.28
CA ALA A 176 25.81 -13.40 4.50
C ALA A 176 27.32 -13.39 4.82
N PRO A 177 28.00 -14.55 4.81
CA PRO A 177 29.42 -14.64 5.17
C PRO A 177 30.37 -13.88 4.24
N GLN A 178 30.04 -13.77 2.95
CA GLN A 178 30.90 -13.12 1.96
C GLN A 178 30.23 -11.87 1.39
N PRO A 179 30.97 -10.77 1.19
CA PRO A 179 30.40 -9.51 0.67
C PRO A 179 29.86 -9.63 -0.76
N GLY A 180 30.24 -10.68 -1.51
CA GLY A 180 29.75 -10.96 -2.86
C GLY A 180 28.53 -11.89 -2.93
N ASP A 181 28.06 -12.42 -1.80
CA ASP A 181 26.87 -13.28 -1.77
C ASP A 181 25.63 -12.45 -2.11
N ALA A 182 24.88 -12.83 -3.15
CA ALA A 182 23.70 -12.10 -3.61
C ALA A 182 22.49 -12.46 -2.75
N ILE A 183 21.78 -11.45 -2.22
CA ILE A 183 20.61 -11.65 -1.35
C ILE A 183 19.35 -11.30 -2.13
N ARG A 184 18.41 -12.23 -2.17
CA ARG A 184 17.11 -12.10 -2.83
C ARG A 184 16.00 -12.23 -1.80
N ILE A 185 14.97 -11.40 -1.94
CA ILE A 185 13.73 -11.51 -1.19
C ILE A 185 12.64 -11.72 -2.24
N ASP A 186 11.93 -12.85 -2.15
CA ASP A 186 10.90 -13.29 -3.12
C ASP A 186 11.41 -13.26 -4.57
N GLY A 187 12.66 -13.68 -4.77
CA GLY A 187 13.31 -13.76 -6.08
C GLY A 187 13.88 -12.42 -6.60
N VAL A 188 13.64 -11.29 -5.93
CA VAL A 188 14.19 -9.97 -6.29
C VAL A 188 15.51 -9.73 -5.57
N VAL A 189 16.58 -9.39 -6.31
CA VAL A 189 17.88 -9.07 -5.71
C VAL A 189 17.77 -7.74 -4.95
N VAL A 190 17.98 -7.78 -3.64
CA VAL A 190 17.86 -6.62 -2.75
C VAL A 190 19.21 -6.08 -2.27
N GLY A 191 20.30 -6.84 -2.44
CA GLY A 191 21.66 -6.43 -2.08
C GLY A 191 22.66 -7.59 -2.08
N HIS A 192 23.83 -7.37 -1.49
CA HIS A 192 24.89 -8.38 -1.35
C HIS A 192 25.51 -8.31 0.05
N GLY A 193 26.04 -9.42 0.56
CA GLY A 193 26.76 -9.45 1.83
C GLY A 193 25.87 -9.24 3.06
N GLN A 194 25.91 -8.07 3.68
CA GLN A 194 25.02 -7.73 4.80
C GLN A 194 24.02 -6.68 4.35
N ILE A 195 22.73 -6.96 4.59
CA ILE A 195 21.66 -5.99 4.33
C ILE A 195 20.76 -5.83 5.54
N THR A 196 20.22 -4.62 5.69
CA THR A 196 19.11 -4.32 6.60
C THR A 196 18.00 -3.68 5.77
N ARG A 197 16.80 -4.26 5.82
CA ARG A 197 15.60 -3.72 5.17
C ARG A 197 14.57 -3.41 6.24
N GLN A 198 14.02 -2.21 6.17
CA GLN A 198 12.96 -1.72 7.05
C GLN A 198 11.72 -1.41 6.21
N GLY A 199 10.54 -1.48 6.83
CA GLY A 199 9.28 -1.12 6.19
C GLY A 199 8.83 -2.10 5.11
N LEU A 200 9.24 -3.37 5.22
CA LEU A 200 8.59 -4.43 4.44
C LEU A 200 7.16 -4.61 5.00
N PRO A 201 6.14 -4.87 4.16
CA PRO A 201 4.84 -5.30 4.66
C PRO A 201 4.96 -6.50 5.59
N GLU A 202 4.02 -6.68 6.52
CA GLU A 202 3.93 -7.91 7.28
C GLU A 202 3.63 -9.09 6.35
N GLY A 203 4.20 -10.27 6.63
CA GLY A 203 3.95 -11.45 5.82
C GLY A 203 5.07 -12.46 5.82
N ARG A 204 4.94 -13.48 4.96
CA ARG A 204 5.98 -14.50 4.76
C ARG A 204 6.80 -14.15 3.54
N TYR A 205 8.12 -14.16 3.72
CA TYR A 205 9.11 -13.83 2.71
C TYR A 205 10.04 -15.01 2.49
N ARG A 206 10.34 -15.31 1.24
CA ARG A 206 11.37 -16.28 0.87
C ARG A 206 12.69 -15.54 0.68
N VAL A 207 13.61 -15.71 1.62
CA VAL A 207 14.96 -15.15 1.56
C VAL A 207 15.88 -16.17 0.93
N GLU A 208 16.57 -15.77 -0.14
CA GLU A 208 17.57 -16.59 -0.82
C GLU A 208 18.92 -15.90 -0.79
N VAL A 209 19.97 -16.64 -0.42
CA VAL A 209 21.36 -16.17 -0.48
C VAL A 209 22.14 -17.04 -1.45
N GLU A 210 22.54 -16.45 -2.57
CA GLU A 210 23.23 -17.10 -3.68
C GLU A 210 24.72 -16.80 -3.62
N ARG A 211 25.54 -17.86 -3.64
CA ARG A 211 27.00 -17.76 -3.68
C ARG A 211 27.53 -18.47 -4.91
N ALA A 212 28.48 -17.84 -5.60
CA ALA A 212 29.15 -18.42 -6.75
C ALA A 212 29.79 -19.79 -6.40
N GLY A 213 29.39 -20.83 -7.12
CA GLY A 213 29.92 -22.19 -6.95
C GLY A 213 29.36 -22.96 -5.74
N ALA A 214 28.39 -22.41 -5.00
CA ALA A 214 27.71 -23.10 -3.90
C ALA A 214 26.21 -23.27 -4.16
N ARG A 215 25.56 -24.15 -3.39
CA ARG A 215 24.10 -24.26 -3.40
C ARG A 215 23.49 -23.03 -2.70
N PRO A 216 22.40 -22.43 -3.24
CA PRO A 216 21.77 -21.29 -2.60
C PRO A 216 21.17 -21.69 -1.25
N TYR A 217 21.32 -20.81 -0.26
CA TYR A 217 20.60 -20.90 1.00
C TYR A 217 19.19 -20.33 0.79
N VAL A 218 18.15 -21.04 1.24
CA VAL A 218 16.75 -20.61 1.11
C VAL A 218 16.07 -20.80 2.45
N GLU A 219 15.47 -19.74 2.96
CA GLU A 219 14.71 -19.74 4.21
C GLU A 219 13.41 -18.95 4.02
N GLU A 220 12.31 -19.47 4.57
CA GLU A 220 11.05 -18.72 4.67
C GLU A 220 10.97 -18.05 6.03
N VAL A 221 10.86 -16.73 6.05
CA VAL A 221 10.75 -15.94 7.28
C VAL A 221 9.40 -15.24 7.35
N ALA A 222 8.79 -15.23 8.53
CA ALA A 222 7.62 -14.42 8.81
C ALA A 222 8.09 -13.09 9.40
N LEU A 223 7.77 -11.98 8.73
CA LEU A 223 7.98 -10.64 9.24
C LEU A 223 6.69 -10.14 9.89
N GLY A 224 6.81 -9.75 11.16
CA GLY A 224 5.81 -8.97 11.87
C GLY A 224 6.38 -7.60 12.24
N VAL A 225 5.51 -6.67 12.58
CA VAL A 225 5.90 -5.37 13.09
C VAL A 225 6.64 -5.49 14.44
N GLY A 226 7.67 -4.67 14.63
CA GLY A 226 8.37 -4.54 15.90
C GLY A 226 9.67 -5.33 15.97
N GLU A 227 9.59 -6.66 16.15
CA GLU A 227 10.80 -7.45 16.40
C GLU A 227 11.66 -7.61 15.14
N PRO A 228 12.95 -7.22 15.17
CA PRO A 228 13.83 -7.40 14.03
C PRO A 228 14.14 -8.89 13.82
N VAL A 229 13.90 -9.37 12.60
CA VAL A 229 14.28 -10.73 12.19
C VAL A 229 15.71 -10.70 11.66
N VAL A 230 16.62 -11.42 12.31
CA VAL A 230 18.03 -11.52 11.91
C VAL A 230 18.29 -12.92 11.37
N ILE A 231 18.67 -13.01 10.09
CA ILE A 231 19.08 -14.25 9.43
C ILE A 231 20.60 -14.29 9.35
N GLU A 232 21.21 -15.23 10.07
CA GLU A 232 22.65 -15.48 9.98
C GLU A 232 22.91 -16.70 9.10
N VAL A 233 23.37 -16.44 7.86
CA VAL A 233 23.69 -17.52 6.94
C VAL A 233 25.05 -18.08 7.33
N SER A 234 25.07 -19.31 7.82
CA SER A 234 26.32 -20.00 8.12
C SER A 234 27.06 -20.36 6.83
N ALA A 235 28.39 -20.23 6.82
CA ALA A 235 29.18 -20.70 5.70
C ALA A 235 28.96 -22.22 5.54
N PRO A 236 28.55 -22.72 4.35
CA PRO A 236 28.47 -24.15 4.11
C PRO A 236 29.84 -24.75 4.43
N ALA A 237 29.83 -25.81 5.25
CA ALA A 237 31.03 -26.60 5.49
C ALA A 237 31.61 -26.97 4.11
N PRO A 238 32.93 -26.78 3.89
CA PRO A 238 33.54 -27.11 2.60
C PRO A 238 33.13 -28.53 2.26
N GLN A 239 32.35 -28.70 1.19
CA GLN A 239 32.06 -30.02 0.65
C GLN A 239 33.43 -30.60 0.33
N ALA A 240 33.90 -31.51 1.18
CA ALA A 240 35.05 -32.33 0.88
C ALA A 240 34.73 -32.92 -0.49
N ALA A 241 35.47 -32.49 -1.50
CA ALA A 241 35.25 -32.86 -2.88
C ALA A 241 35.05 -34.37 -2.89
N SER A 242 33.80 -34.82 -3.07
CA SER A 242 33.48 -36.23 -3.12
C SER A 242 34.30 -36.78 -4.26
N ALA A 243 35.36 -37.49 -3.93
CA ALA A 243 36.18 -38.21 -4.87
C ALA A 243 35.22 -39.05 -5.71
N GLU A 244 35.18 -38.71 -7.00
CA GLU A 244 34.45 -39.37 -8.06
C GLU A 244 34.61 -40.89 -7.91
N PRO A 245 33.55 -41.63 -7.53
CA PRO A 245 33.61 -43.08 -7.53
C PRO A 245 33.75 -43.52 -8.98
N ALA A 246 34.86 -44.19 -9.29
CA ALA A 246 35.15 -44.73 -10.60
C ALA A 246 33.97 -45.59 -11.11
N PRO A 247 33.64 -45.53 -12.41
CA PRO A 247 32.53 -46.26 -12.98
C PRO A 247 32.89 -47.74 -13.09
N ASP A 248 32.31 -48.57 -12.20
CA ASP A 248 32.38 -50.02 -12.35
C ASP A 248 31.27 -50.49 -13.29
N VAL A 249 31.69 -50.87 -14.49
CA VAL A 249 30.86 -51.39 -15.57
C VAL A 249 30.73 -52.89 -15.37
N SER A 250 29.54 -53.38 -15.03
CA SER A 250 29.13 -54.75 -15.34
C SER A 250 27.62 -54.87 -15.38
N GLY A 251 27.11 -55.03 -16.59
CA GLY A 251 25.71 -55.36 -16.85
C GLY A 251 25.39 -56.83 -16.55
N SER A 252 24.15 -57.08 -16.17
CA SER A 252 23.47 -58.32 -16.56
C SER A 252 21.96 -58.10 -16.58
N ALA A 253 21.40 -58.52 -17.71
CA ALA A 253 20.00 -58.48 -18.06
C ALA A 253 19.21 -59.60 -17.38
N VAL A 254 18.05 -59.29 -16.79
CA VAL A 254 16.93 -60.23 -16.56
C VAL A 254 15.65 -59.38 -16.55
N ARG A 255 14.91 -59.28 -17.67
CA ARG A 255 13.78 -60.13 -18.08
C ARG A 255 12.62 -60.15 -17.06
N SER A 256 11.59 -59.36 -17.37
CA SER A 256 10.17 -59.73 -17.41
C SER A 256 9.55 -60.38 -16.16
N GLN A 257 8.75 -59.62 -15.41
CA GLN A 257 7.49 -60.17 -14.91
C GLN A 257 6.39 -59.10 -14.83
N ARG A 258 5.27 -59.48 -15.43
CA ARG A 258 3.99 -58.83 -15.61
C ARG A 258 3.10 -59.27 -14.44
N ASP A 259 2.45 -58.33 -13.77
CA ASP A 259 1.20 -58.48 -13.00
C ASP A 259 0.70 -57.03 -12.80
N VAL A 260 -0.31 -56.51 -13.52
CA VAL A 260 -1.75 -56.84 -13.54
C VAL A 260 -2.33 -57.02 -12.14
N ILE A 261 -2.64 -55.91 -11.48
CA ILE A 261 -3.79 -55.82 -10.56
C ILE A 261 -4.46 -54.47 -10.80
N THR A 262 -5.71 -54.52 -11.28
CA THR A 262 -6.66 -53.40 -11.39
C THR A 262 -7.68 -53.52 -10.23
N PRO A 263 -8.56 -52.53 -10.02
CA PRO A 263 -8.68 -51.75 -8.80
C PRO A 263 -9.78 -52.28 -7.86
N ALA A 264 -9.60 -52.08 -6.55
CA ALA A 264 -10.68 -52.28 -5.58
C ALA A 264 -11.34 -50.94 -5.27
N ASP A 265 -12.64 -50.90 -5.54
CA ASP A 265 -13.61 -49.90 -5.14
C ASP A 265 -13.50 -49.52 -3.66
N GLU A 266 -13.23 -48.24 -3.37
CA GLU A 266 -13.68 -47.59 -2.15
C GLU A 266 -14.68 -46.48 -2.51
N ALA A 267 -15.93 -46.91 -2.64
CA ALA A 267 -17.10 -46.06 -2.63
C ALA A 267 -17.24 -45.36 -1.26
N ARG A 268 -16.59 -44.21 -1.08
CA ARG A 268 -16.91 -43.30 0.02
C ARG A 268 -18.09 -42.42 -0.38
N SER A 269 -19.25 -42.83 0.13
CA SER A 269 -20.55 -42.17 0.08
C SER A 269 -20.48 -40.71 0.54
N GLU A 270 -20.30 -39.77 -0.39
CA GLU A 270 -20.75 -38.39 -0.21
C GLU A 270 -22.27 -38.35 -0.41
N ARG A 271 -23.01 -38.34 0.70
CA ARG A 271 -24.42 -37.93 0.70
C ARG A 271 -24.47 -36.46 0.32
N GLY A 272 -24.66 -36.21 -0.98
CA GLY A 272 -25.12 -34.94 -1.49
C GLY A 272 -26.51 -34.63 -0.91
N VAL A 273 -26.56 -33.63 -0.04
CA VAL A 273 -27.80 -32.88 0.18
C VAL A 273 -27.97 -32.01 -1.06
N ALA A 274 -28.84 -32.45 -1.96
CA ALA A 274 -29.26 -31.68 -3.12
C ALA A 274 -29.92 -30.38 -2.64
N SER A 275 -29.13 -29.30 -2.59
CA SER A 275 -29.68 -27.95 -2.54
C SER A 275 -30.26 -27.66 -3.92
N LEU A 276 -31.59 -27.79 -4.01
CA LEU A 276 -32.42 -27.27 -5.10
C LEU A 276 -32.29 -25.74 -5.14
N ALA A 277 -31.17 -25.24 -5.66
CA ALA A 277 -31.08 -23.86 -6.10
C ALA A 277 -31.72 -23.78 -7.51
N PRO A 278 -32.77 -22.96 -7.71
CA PRO A 278 -33.35 -22.78 -9.03
C PRO A 278 -32.31 -22.22 -10.02
N PRO A 279 -32.40 -22.54 -11.31
CA PRO A 279 -31.50 -21.99 -12.32
C PRO A 279 -31.61 -20.46 -12.30
N ILE A 280 -30.54 -19.80 -11.84
CA ILE A 280 -30.45 -18.35 -11.87
C ILE A 280 -30.38 -17.96 -13.35
N ALA A 281 -31.48 -17.41 -13.88
CA ALA A 281 -31.51 -16.87 -15.22
C ALA A 281 -30.31 -15.92 -15.43
N PRO A 282 -29.64 -15.97 -16.60
CA PRO A 282 -28.49 -15.11 -16.88
C PRO A 282 -28.90 -13.65 -16.69
N ARG A 283 -28.45 -13.05 -15.59
CA ARG A 283 -28.70 -11.63 -15.32
C ARG A 283 -27.96 -10.85 -16.39
N LYS A 284 -28.70 -10.13 -17.25
CA LYS A 284 -28.14 -9.12 -18.16
C LYS A 284 -27.23 -8.21 -17.33
N ARG A 285 -25.92 -8.37 -17.46
CA ARG A 285 -24.95 -7.54 -16.73
C ARG A 285 -25.10 -6.13 -17.26
N SER A 286 -25.61 -5.26 -16.40
CA SER A 286 -25.81 -3.85 -16.73
C SER A 286 -24.48 -3.22 -17.10
N ARG A 287 -24.39 -2.63 -18.29
CA ARG A 287 -23.21 -1.89 -18.77
C ARG A 287 -23.04 -0.53 -18.05
N LEU A 288 -23.90 -0.20 -17.07
CA LEU A 288 -23.84 1.07 -16.34
C LEU A 288 -22.46 1.35 -15.74
N GLY A 289 -21.79 0.33 -15.19
CA GLY A 289 -20.51 0.50 -14.52
C GLY A 289 -19.39 1.05 -15.42
N ALA A 290 -19.38 0.64 -16.69
CA ALA A 290 -18.36 1.07 -17.66
C ALA A 290 -18.56 2.53 -18.09
N TYR A 291 -19.83 2.95 -18.24
CA TYR A 291 -20.15 4.34 -18.60
C TYR A 291 -19.94 5.29 -17.43
N SER A 292 -20.22 4.86 -16.19
CA SER A 292 -19.95 5.70 -15.02
C SER A 292 -18.47 5.95 -14.82
N SER A 293 -17.60 4.95 -15.00
CA SER A 293 -16.16 5.14 -14.83
C SER A 293 -15.55 6.05 -15.91
N LEU A 294 -16.00 5.92 -17.16
CA LEU A 294 -15.60 6.84 -18.24
C LEU A 294 -16.10 8.28 -18.00
N GLY A 295 -17.32 8.44 -17.47
CA GLY A 295 -17.86 9.76 -17.11
C GLY A 295 -17.02 10.45 -16.03
N VAL A 296 -16.67 9.73 -14.97
CA VAL A 296 -15.78 10.24 -13.90
C VAL A 296 -14.41 10.59 -14.47
N GLY A 297 -13.84 9.74 -15.33
CA GLY A 297 -12.55 9.99 -15.98
C GLY A 297 -12.54 11.28 -16.80
N ALA A 298 -13.58 11.50 -17.62
CA ALA A 298 -13.70 12.71 -18.45
C ALA A 298 -13.86 13.99 -17.62
N VAL A 299 -14.68 13.96 -16.58
CA VAL A 299 -14.88 15.13 -15.68
C VAL A 299 -13.60 15.47 -14.93
N ALA A 300 -12.88 14.46 -14.42
CA ALA A 300 -11.62 14.67 -13.71
C ALA A 300 -10.53 15.26 -14.62
N LEU A 301 -10.39 14.75 -15.84
CA LEU A 301 -9.46 15.32 -16.83
C LEU A 301 -9.84 16.76 -17.23
N GLY A 302 -11.13 17.04 -17.38
CA GLY A 302 -11.63 18.41 -17.60
C GLY A 302 -11.30 19.36 -16.44
N GLY A 303 -11.46 18.90 -15.20
CA GLY A 303 -11.08 19.64 -14.01
C GLY A 303 -9.57 19.93 -13.94
N ALA A 304 -8.74 18.94 -14.28
CA ALA A 304 -7.28 19.12 -14.33
C ALA A 304 -6.88 20.18 -15.37
N ALA A 305 -7.52 20.19 -16.55
CA ALA A 305 -7.27 21.21 -17.57
C ALA A 305 -7.69 22.63 -17.11
N ALA A 306 -8.80 22.75 -16.37
CA ALA A 306 -9.23 24.02 -15.80
C ALA A 306 -8.21 24.58 -14.80
N MET A 307 -7.61 23.71 -13.96
CA MET A 307 -6.57 24.13 -12.99
C MET A 307 -5.32 24.69 -13.68
N VAL A 308 -4.90 24.12 -14.82
CA VAL A 308 -3.78 24.66 -15.62
C VAL A 308 -4.07 26.09 -16.11
N VAL A 309 -5.31 26.39 -16.51
CA VAL A 309 -5.71 27.74 -16.92
C VAL A 309 -5.67 28.71 -15.74
N LEU A 310 -6.11 28.27 -14.56
CA LEU A 310 -6.07 29.09 -13.34
C LEU A 310 -4.64 29.38 -12.87
N MET A 311 -3.73 28.40 -12.98
CA MET A 311 -2.30 28.61 -12.67
C MET A 311 -1.66 29.67 -13.56
N ARG A 312 -1.97 29.68 -14.86
CA ARG A 312 -1.50 30.74 -15.77
C ARG A 312 -1.98 32.13 -15.35
N GLY A 313 -3.21 32.24 -14.84
CA GLY A 313 -3.71 33.50 -14.30
C GLY A 313 -2.87 34.02 -13.12
N ILE A 314 -2.40 33.11 -12.25
CA ILE A 314 -1.50 33.48 -11.13
C ILE A 314 -0.14 33.98 -11.67
N GLU A 315 0.42 33.32 -12.68
CA GLU A 315 1.68 33.75 -13.29
C GLU A 315 1.55 35.15 -13.93
N GLU A 316 0.44 35.41 -14.61
CA GLU A 316 0.12 36.72 -15.18
C GLU A 316 -0.07 37.80 -14.11
N ASP A 317 -0.77 37.49 -13.01
CA ASP A 317 -0.93 38.38 -11.86
C ASP A 317 0.43 38.73 -11.23
N ILE A 318 1.29 37.71 -11.00
CA ILE A 318 2.64 37.90 -10.46
C ILE A 318 3.47 38.77 -11.40
N ALA A 319 3.46 38.48 -12.71
CA ALA A 319 4.23 39.24 -13.69
C ALA A 319 3.76 40.71 -13.76
N THR A 320 2.44 40.95 -13.70
CA THR A 320 1.84 42.28 -13.79
C THR A 320 2.12 43.11 -12.53
N GLU A 321 1.89 42.56 -11.33
CA GLU A 321 2.15 43.26 -10.06
C GLU A 321 3.66 43.51 -9.84
N ASN A 322 4.52 42.58 -10.27
CA ASN A 322 5.97 42.76 -10.20
C ASN A 322 6.45 43.84 -11.17
N ALA A 323 5.92 43.87 -12.41
CA ALA A 323 6.23 44.94 -13.37
C ALA A 323 5.75 46.31 -12.91
N ALA A 324 4.64 46.38 -12.16
CA ALA A 324 4.12 47.60 -11.57
C ALA A 324 4.88 48.06 -10.31
N GLY A 325 5.74 47.22 -9.73
CA GLY A 325 6.46 47.52 -8.48
C GLY A 325 5.56 47.55 -7.24
N THR A 326 4.35 46.99 -7.33
CA THR A 326 3.37 46.94 -6.22
C THR A 326 3.44 45.63 -5.43
N MET A 327 4.28 44.68 -5.84
CA MET A 327 4.40 43.37 -5.21
C MET A 327 4.98 43.47 -3.80
N THR A 328 4.17 43.12 -2.79
CA THR A 328 4.62 42.98 -1.41
C THR A 328 5.00 41.53 -1.12
N PRO A 329 5.94 41.25 -0.18
CA PRO A 329 6.33 39.87 0.15
C PRO A 329 5.14 38.99 0.57
N SER A 330 4.23 39.50 1.41
CA SER A 330 3.03 38.77 1.83
C SER A 330 2.07 38.45 0.68
N ARG A 331 1.98 39.34 -0.31
CA ARG A 331 1.15 39.14 -1.50
C ARG A 331 1.75 38.09 -2.43
N TYR A 332 3.07 38.08 -2.56
CA TYR A 332 3.79 37.05 -3.29
C TYR A 332 3.57 35.66 -2.67
N ASP A 333 3.73 35.54 -1.35
CA ASP A 333 3.52 34.28 -0.62
C ASP A 333 2.07 33.78 -0.76
N GLU A 334 1.09 34.67 -0.73
CA GLU A 334 -0.33 34.34 -0.97
C GLU A 334 -0.54 33.76 -2.38
N LEU A 335 0.00 34.42 -3.41
CA LEU A 335 -0.14 33.99 -4.81
C LEU A 335 0.57 32.66 -5.07
N VAL A 336 1.76 32.46 -4.50
CA VAL A 336 2.51 31.20 -4.57
C VAL A 336 1.76 30.07 -3.85
N GLY A 337 1.24 30.32 -2.64
CA GLY A 337 0.48 29.33 -1.89
C GLY A 337 -0.80 28.88 -2.61
N ARG A 338 -1.50 29.78 -3.32
CA ARG A 338 -2.61 29.39 -4.20
C ARG A 338 -2.13 28.53 -5.37
N GLY A 339 -0.98 28.84 -5.96
CA GLY A 339 -0.37 28.07 -7.04
C GLY A 339 -0.09 26.62 -6.63
N GLU A 340 0.54 26.42 -5.48
CA GLU A 340 0.83 25.08 -4.93
C GLU A 340 -0.46 24.27 -4.71
N SER A 341 -1.54 24.91 -4.24
CA SER A 341 -2.83 24.24 -4.05
C SER A 341 -3.45 23.75 -5.37
N TYR A 342 -3.30 24.53 -6.46
CA TYR A 342 -3.79 24.14 -7.78
C TYR A 342 -2.93 23.04 -8.41
N GLU A 343 -1.62 23.06 -8.20
CA GLU A 343 -0.72 22.00 -8.66
C GLU A 343 -1.09 20.65 -8.02
N MET A 344 -1.28 20.63 -6.70
CA MET A 344 -1.69 19.42 -5.99
C MET A 344 -3.05 18.92 -6.47
N ALA A 345 -4.04 19.82 -6.61
CA ALA A 345 -5.36 19.48 -7.14
C ALA A 345 -5.29 18.93 -8.57
N GLN A 346 -4.43 19.49 -9.42
CA GLN A 346 -4.21 19.01 -10.78
C GLN A 346 -3.67 17.58 -10.79
N TRP A 347 -2.65 17.27 -10.00
CA TRP A 347 -2.06 15.93 -9.95
C TRP A 347 -3.06 14.86 -9.48
N VAL A 348 -3.86 15.19 -8.47
CA VAL A 348 -4.92 14.29 -7.98
C VAL A 348 -5.97 14.05 -9.07
N LEU A 349 -6.48 15.12 -9.70
CA LEU A 349 -7.48 15.01 -10.76
C LEU A 349 -6.96 14.25 -11.99
N LEU A 350 -5.69 14.45 -12.35
CA LEU A 350 -5.05 13.75 -13.45
C LEU A 350 -4.87 12.26 -13.14
N GLY A 351 -4.44 11.91 -11.92
CA GLY A 351 -4.34 10.53 -11.46
C GLY A 351 -5.68 9.80 -11.48
N VAL A 352 -6.72 10.40 -10.90
CA VAL A 352 -8.09 9.86 -10.92
C VAL A 352 -8.63 9.75 -12.35
N GLY A 353 -8.41 10.78 -13.16
CA GLY A 353 -8.86 10.84 -14.55
C GLY A 353 -8.28 9.72 -15.42
N ILE A 354 -6.97 9.50 -15.34
CA ILE A 354 -6.27 8.43 -16.05
C ILE A 354 -6.73 7.06 -15.54
N GLY A 355 -6.77 6.85 -14.21
CA GLY A 355 -7.15 5.57 -13.60
C GLY A 355 -8.59 5.15 -13.95
N ALA A 356 -9.55 6.07 -13.84
CA ALA A 356 -10.95 5.78 -14.16
C ALA A 356 -11.16 5.51 -15.66
N SER A 357 -10.43 6.22 -16.52
CA SER A 357 -10.49 6.05 -17.97
C SER A 357 -9.92 4.71 -18.42
N THR A 358 -8.75 4.30 -17.90
CA THR A 358 -8.13 3.01 -18.25
C THR A 358 -8.97 1.83 -17.77
N LEU A 359 -9.57 1.92 -16.58
CA LEU A 359 -10.52 0.90 -16.09
C LEU A 359 -11.77 0.81 -16.96
N GLY A 360 -12.35 1.95 -17.37
CA GLY A 360 -13.51 1.98 -18.26
C GLY A 360 -13.22 1.34 -19.62
N VAL A 361 -12.08 1.69 -20.24
CA VAL A 361 -11.64 1.12 -21.51
C VAL A 361 -11.33 -0.37 -21.37
N GLY A 362 -10.63 -0.78 -20.31
CA GLY A 362 -10.34 -2.18 -20.03
C GLY A 362 -11.61 -3.03 -19.87
N TRP A 363 -12.62 -2.50 -19.18
CA TRP A 363 -13.91 -3.17 -19.06
C TRP A 363 -14.62 -3.31 -20.40
N LEU A 364 -14.58 -2.28 -21.25
CA LEU A 364 -15.15 -2.34 -22.60
C LEU A 364 -14.47 -3.41 -23.46
N ILE A 365 -13.14 -3.50 -23.44
CA ILE A 365 -12.37 -4.50 -24.19
C ILE A 365 -12.69 -5.92 -23.71
N VAL A 366 -12.73 -6.16 -22.40
CA VAL A 366 -13.08 -7.47 -21.84
C VAL A 366 -14.52 -7.86 -22.17
N SER A 367 -15.43 -6.87 -22.25
CA SER A 367 -16.82 -7.12 -22.62
C SER A 367 -17.01 -7.44 -24.11
N SER A 368 -16.23 -6.84 -25.00
CA SER A 368 -16.31 -7.10 -26.45
C SER A 368 -15.68 -8.44 -26.84
N ALA A 369 -14.62 -8.87 -26.15
CA ALA A 369 -13.97 -10.16 -26.39
C ALA A 369 -14.86 -11.38 -26.08
N ARG A 370 -15.98 -11.20 -25.35
CA ARG A 370 -16.92 -12.29 -25.02
C ARG A 370 -18.00 -12.56 -26.06
N GLY A 371 -17.98 -11.86 -27.21
CA GLY A 371 -18.67 -12.29 -28.43
C GLY A 371 -20.19 -12.11 -28.47
N ASP A 372 -20.77 -11.28 -27.58
CA ASP A 372 -22.21 -11.26 -27.37
C ASP A 372 -22.94 -10.02 -27.91
N ASP A 373 -22.29 -9.16 -28.71
CA ASP A 373 -22.89 -8.15 -29.61
C ASP A 373 -21.73 -7.35 -30.22
N ASP A 374 -21.88 -6.80 -31.44
CA ASP A 374 -20.93 -5.88 -32.07
C ASP A 374 -21.20 -4.42 -31.63
N PRO A 375 -20.52 -3.86 -30.59
CA PRO A 375 -20.54 -2.42 -30.37
C PRO A 375 -19.61 -1.75 -31.38
N ALA A 376 -20.17 -1.08 -32.39
CA ALA A 376 -19.41 -0.17 -33.25
C ALA A 376 -19.17 1.16 -32.51
N LEU A 377 -18.26 1.17 -31.54
CA LEU A 377 -17.64 2.38 -31.00
C LEU A 377 -16.36 2.64 -31.79
N ALA A 378 -16.44 3.53 -32.78
CA ALA A 378 -15.31 3.98 -33.56
C ALA A 378 -14.72 5.25 -32.93
N LEU A 379 -13.46 5.16 -32.49
CA LEU A 379 -12.69 6.30 -31.99
C LEU A 379 -11.88 6.86 -33.15
N GLY A 380 -12.27 8.02 -33.67
CA GLY A 380 -11.55 8.74 -34.71
C GLY A 380 -10.67 9.81 -34.09
N VAL A 381 -9.35 9.72 -34.26
CA VAL A 381 -8.43 10.79 -33.86
C VAL A 381 -8.06 11.59 -35.10
N GLY A 382 -8.44 12.87 -35.10
CA GLY A 382 -8.04 13.85 -36.12
C GLY A 382 -7.02 14.85 -35.56
N PRO A 383 -6.35 15.63 -36.42
CA PRO A 383 -5.47 16.70 -35.95
C PRO A 383 -6.27 17.71 -35.11
N GLY A 384 -6.02 17.71 -33.79
CA GLY A 384 -6.67 18.59 -32.82
C GLY A 384 -8.03 18.13 -32.29
N SER A 385 -8.50 16.91 -32.60
CA SER A 385 -9.76 16.41 -32.02
C SER A 385 -9.80 14.89 -31.87
N VAL A 386 -10.54 14.45 -30.85
CA VAL A 386 -10.90 13.05 -30.65
C VAL A 386 -12.42 12.95 -30.80
N ALA A 387 -12.88 12.20 -31.81
CA ALA A 387 -14.29 11.97 -32.09
C ALA A 387 -14.66 10.54 -31.68
N LEU A 388 -15.71 10.41 -30.87
CA LEU A 388 -16.29 9.12 -30.49
C LEU A 388 -17.59 8.92 -31.29
N ARG A 389 -17.63 7.96 -32.22
CA ARG A 389 -18.86 7.55 -32.91
C ARG A 389 -19.33 6.21 -32.36
N GLY A 390 -20.45 6.21 -31.65
CA GLY A 390 -21.16 5.00 -31.23
C GLY A 390 -22.48 4.86 -31.97
N ARG A 391 -22.83 3.63 -32.37
CA ARG A 391 -24.21 3.26 -32.70
C ARG A 391 -24.85 2.73 -31.40
N PHE A 392 -25.89 3.40 -30.91
CA PHE A 392 -26.59 3.07 -29.66
C PHE A 392 -27.82 2.21 -29.91
#